data_AF-A0A2M7QKA8-F1
#
_entry.id   AF-A0A2M7QKA8-F1
#
_cell.length_a   1.000
_cell.length_b   1.000
_cell.length_c   1.000
_cell.angle_alpha   90.00
_cell.angle_beta   90.00
_cell.angle_gamma   90.00
#
_symmetry.space_group_name_H-M   'P 1'
#
loop_
_entity.id
_entity.type
_entity.pdbx_description
1 polymer ?
#
loop_
_entity_poly.entity_id
_entity_poly.type
_entity_poly.pdbx_seq_one_letter_code
_entity_poly.pdbx_strand_id
1 'polypeptide(L)'
;MLTGERLRPRENEPRADAGKTHESRRLAGKMRALRRLTALVERLRADGGLLAGARVAFVAESWSAQGATVNGVRFLDVAGGDGADAIAASGGDVVRLSGGSGEDILSLAGMREARADGGAGDDAIAIAARIALHVSGGEGMDVIAVAADAAGDIDGGAGADAISVSAGYAQNIDGGAGDDAVTVVARDVDLVSGGDGADAIVVLADDVWMVDGGADADAITVVARRAENIRGGLGDDSLSVAAAYATVSGGQGDDTIALDVRRGILSFASGDGSDTIALASGARLAIWLADGMAEGMTVERGADGAATLRFAGGESMTILGAAEAEFVSVVSTGAPVTVVVGGAQAARIDAWTLDTRA
;
A
#
# COMPACT_ATOMS: atom_id res chain seq x y z
N MET A 1 -50.63 10.67 51.96
CA MET A 1 -49.72 11.52 51.18
C MET A 1 -49.26 10.72 49.97
N LEU A 2 -49.47 11.27 48.76
CA LEU A 2 -48.89 10.93 47.44
C LEU A 2 -49.08 9.47 46.94
N THR A 3 -50.04 9.10 46.09
CA THR A 3 -50.34 9.41 44.66
C THR A 3 -49.25 9.07 43.64
N GLY A 4 -49.57 8.22 42.65
CA GLY A 4 -49.11 8.40 41.26
C GLY A 4 -48.53 7.19 40.55
N GLU A 5 -49.29 6.63 39.61
CA GLU A 5 -48.93 5.58 38.64
C GLU A 5 -47.72 5.93 37.73
N ARG A 6 -47.00 4.92 37.22
CA ARG A 6 -47.10 4.44 35.81
C ARG A 6 -45.98 3.46 35.46
N LEU A 7 -46.38 2.32 34.92
CA LEU A 7 -45.55 1.44 34.10
C LEU A 7 -45.18 2.15 32.78
N ARG A 8 -43.90 2.13 32.40
CA ARG A 8 -43.43 1.99 31.00
C ARG A 8 -42.08 1.26 30.98
N PRO A 9 -41.86 0.33 30.03
CA PRO A 9 -40.55 -0.26 29.78
C PRO A 9 -39.68 0.75 29.02
N ARG A 10 -38.39 0.82 29.33
CA ARG A 10 -37.41 1.57 28.51
C ARG A 10 -36.25 0.65 28.16
N GLU A 11 -36.38 0.11 26.95
CA GLU A 11 -35.37 0.02 25.89
C GLU A 11 -33.91 -0.15 26.33
N ASN A 12 -33.39 -1.35 26.05
CA ASN A 12 -31.99 -1.55 25.75
C ASN A 12 -31.63 -0.67 24.53
N GLU A 13 -30.96 0.45 24.77
CA GLU A 13 -30.11 1.07 23.75
C GLU A 13 -28.70 0.46 23.84
N PRO A 14 -28.11 0.00 22.73
CA PRO A 14 -26.73 -0.46 22.70
C PRO A 14 -25.78 0.73 22.85
N ARG A 15 -24.85 0.64 23.81
CA ARG A 15 -23.73 1.57 23.95
C ARG A 15 -22.83 1.50 22.72
N ALA A 16 -23.05 2.37 21.75
CA ALA A 16 -22.01 2.78 20.81
C ALA A 16 -21.06 3.76 21.52
N ASP A 17 -19.76 3.66 21.21
CA ASP A 17 -18.68 4.62 21.52
C ASP A 17 -17.56 4.19 22.52
N ALA A 18 -17.27 2.89 22.63
CA ALA A 18 -16.04 2.44 23.30
C ALA A 18 -14.84 2.22 22.35
N GLY A 19 -15.07 1.97 21.06
CA GLY A 19 -14.01 1.62 20.09
C GLY A 19 -13.19 2.80 19.58
N LYS A 20 -13.83 3.94 19.30
CA LYS A 20 -13.17 5.11 18.68
C LYS A 20 -12.16 5.84 19.57
N THR A 21 -12.09 5.52 20.87
CA THR A 21 -11.21 6.22 21.82
C THR A 21 -9.88 5.50 22.09
N HIS A 22 -9.74 4.22 21.75
CA HIS A 22 -8.51 3.45 21.99
C HIS A 22 -7.54 3.56 20.80
N GLU A 23 -8.04 3.40 19.58
CA GLU A 23 -7.26 3.58 18.34
C GLU A 23 -6.80 5.01 18.15
N SER A 24 -7.68 6.00 18.37
CA SER A 24 -7.31 7.42 18.27
C SER A 24 -6.27 7.83 19.32
N ARG A 25 -6.25 7.19 20.50
CA ARG A 25 -5.19 7.40 21.52
C ARG A 25 -3.88 6.69 21.15
N ARG A 26 -3.94 5.50 20.54
CA ARG A 26 -2.78 4.74 20.04
C ARG A 26 -2.14 5.46 18.85
N LEU A 27 -2.96 5.95 17.90
CA LEU A 27 -2.55 6.80 16.78
C LEU A 27 -1.97 8.14 17.25
N ALA A 28 -2.57 8.79 18.25
CA ALA A 28 -1.99 9.99 18.86
C ALA A 28 -0.65 9.70 19.58
N GLY A 29 -0.46 8.49 20.10
CA GLY A 29 0.81 7.98 20.61
C GLY A 29 1.85 7.80 19.50
N LYS A 30 1.47 7.12 18.41
CA LYS A 30 2.27 6.88 17.21
C LYS A 30 2.68 8.20 16.53
N MET A 31 1.78 9.18 16.40
CA MET A 31 2.09 10.53 15.89
C MET A 31 3.05 11.32 16.79
N ARG A 32 3.05 11.07 18.11
CA ARG A 32 4.03 11.67 19.04
C ARG A 32 5.40 11.00 18.90
N ALA A 33 5.45 9.69 18.69
CA ALA A 33 6.69 8.95 18.42
C ALA A 33 7.30 9.36 17.07
N LEU A 34 6.49 9.42 16.01
CA LEU A 34 6.92 9.88 14.68
C LEU A 34 7.42 11.32 14.73
N ARG A 35 6.71 12.25 15.40
CA ARG A 35 7.21 13.64 15.57
C ARG A 35 8.51 13.72 16.36
N ARG A 36 8.72 12.84 17.33
CA ARG A 36 9.99 12.76 18.08
C ARG A 36 11.11 12.19 17.21
N LEU A 37 10.82 11.20 16.37
CA LEU A 37 11.76 10.60 15.44
C LEU A 37 12.13 11.59 14.31
N THR A 38 11.15 12.28 13.71
CA THR A 38 11.40 13.36 12.73
C THR A 38 12.22 14.49 13.35
N ALA A 39 11.93 14.90 14.59
CA ALA A 39 12.70 15.92 15.28
C ALA A 39 14.13 15.44 15.63
N LEU A 40 14.32 14.15 15.92
CA LEU A 40 15.64 13.54 16.14
C LEU A 40 16.46 13.52 14.84
N VAL A 41 15.85 13.12 13.73
CA VAL A 41 16.47 13.10 12.40
C VAL A 41 16.85 14.51 11.95
N GLU A 42 15.99 15.51 12.16
CA GLU A 42 16.30 16.91 11.84
C GLU A 42 17.38 17.51 12.76
N ARG A 43 17.42 17.09 14.04
CA ARG A 43 18.47 17.51 14.98
C ARG A 43 19.84 16.90 14.62
N LEU A 44 19.86 15.65 14.18
CA LEU A 44 21.07 14.97 13.68
C LEU A 44 21.56 15.58 12.35
N ARG A 45 20.66 16.10 11.51
CA ARG A 45 21.02 16.90 10.32
C ARG A 45 21.57 18.30 10.68
N ALA A 46 20.97 18.97 11.66
CA ALA A 46 21.31 20.35 12.03
C ALA A 46 22.63 20.47 12.82
N ASP A 47 23.00 19.46 13.61
CA ASP A 47 24.21 19.48 14.45
C ASP A 47 25.51 19.18 13.67
N GLY A 48 25.46 18.98 12.35
CA GLY A 48 26.65 18.89 11.50
C GLY A 48 27.69 17.85 11.95
N GLY A 49 27.23 16.75 12.58
CA GLY A 49 28.03 15.73 13.28
C GLY A 49 28.84 14.80 12.38
N LEU A 50 29.52 15.37 11.39
CA LEU A 50 30.70 14.80 10.76
C LEU A 50 31.85 14.86 11.79
N LEU A 51 32.06 13.81 12.58
CA LEU A 51 33.35 13.64 13.26
C LEU A 51 34.29 12.89 12.33
N ALA A 52 35.10 13.67 11.62
CA ALA A 52 36.31 13.21 10.96
C ALA A 52 37.20 12.45 11.97
N GLY A 53 37.55 11.20 11.65
CA GLY A 53 38.81 10.62 12.13
C GLY A 53 38.77 9.53 13.21
N ALA A 54 37.69 8.79 13.43
CA ALA A 54 37.76 7.55 14.22
C ALA A 54 37.91 6.32 13.32
N ARG A 55 39.12 5.74 13.30
CA ARG A 55 39.38 4.39 12.75
C ARG A 55 39.13 3.37 13.86
N VAL A 56 38.18 2.45 13.67
CA VAL A 56 38.19 1.15 14.37
C VAL A 56 37.83 0.09 13.33
N ALA A 57 38.64 -0.96 13.27
CA ALA A 57 38.61 -1.95 12.20
C ALA A 57 38.54 -3.38 12.79
N PHE A 58 37.53 -4.13 12.31
CA PHE A 58 37.35 -5.60 12.18
C PHE A 58 37.34 -6.53 13.41
N VAL A 59 36.41 -7.50 13.44
CA VAL A 59 36.61 -8.94 13.12
C VAL A 59 35.25 -9.67 13.16
N ALA A 60 35.07 -10.65 12.26
CA ALA A 60 34.00 -11.63 12.27
C ALA A 60 34.02 -12.45 13.57
N GLU A 61 33.06 -12.21 14.45
CA GLU A 61 32.52 -13.10 15.48
C GLU A 61 31.35 -12.33 16.09
N SER A 62 30.16 -12.94 16.10
CA SER A 62 28.89 -12.38 16.57
C SER A 62 29.06 -11.61 17.89
N TRP A 63 28.86 -10.29 17.86
CA TRP A 63 28.66 -9.49 19.06
C TRP A 63 27.18 -9.57 19.45
N SER A 64 26.90 -9.84 20.74
CA SER A 64 25.65 -9.46 21.39
C SER A 64 25.89 -8.09 22.01
N ALA A 65 25.08 -7.10 21.65
CA ALA A 65 25.30 -5.74 22.09
C ALA A 65 23.99 -5.05 22.49
N GLN A 66 23.79 -4.93 23.80
CA GLN A 66 22.80 -4.01 24.37
C GLN A 66 23.34 -2.57 24.28
N GLY A 67 22.95 -1.81 23.25
CA GLY A 67 23.33 -0.39 23.10
C GLY A 67 24.64 -0.11 22.34
N ALA A 68 24.76 -0.53 21.07
CA ALA A 68 25.98 -0.31 20.26
C ALA A 68 25.92 0.89 19.30
N THR A 69 27.07 1.52 19.05
CA THR A 69 27.28 2.47 17.93
C THR A 69 28.51 2.07 17.12
N VAL A 70 28.37 1.86 15.81
CA VAL A 70 29.48 1.44 14.94
C VAL A 70 29.68 2.39 13.76
N ASN A 71 30.93 2.81 13.50
CA ASN A 71 31.27 3.80 12.48
C ASN A 71 32.39 3.37 11.51
N GLY A 72 32.21 3.61 10.21
CA GLY A 72 33.28 3.60 9.20
C GLY A 72 33.75 2.23 8.73
N VAL A 73 32.89 1.21 8.81
CA VAL A 73 33.24 -0.19 8.50
C VAL A 73 32.76 -0.59 7.10
N ARG A 74 33.52 -1.44 6.40
CA ARG A 74 33.13 -1.89 5.04
C ARG A 74 32.08 -3.00 5.03
N PHE A 75 32.16 -3.92 5.98
CA PHE A 75 31.24 -5.04 6.18
C PHE A 75 31.09 -5.25 7.68
N LEU A 76 29.86 -5.20 8.18
CA LEU A 76 29.55 -5.35 9.59
C LEU A 76 28.22 -6.08 9.74
N ASP A 77 28.25 -7.19 10.47
CA ASP A 77 27.07 -7.88 10.97
C ASP A 77 27.00 -7.64 12.48
N VAL A 78 25.89 -7.10 12.97
CA VAL A 78 25.63 -6.86 14.40
C VAL A 78 24.33 -7.56 14.79
N ALA A 79 24.31 -8.24 15.93
CA ALA A 79 23.12 -8.84 16.51
C ALA A 79 22.86 -8.27 17.92
N GLY A 80 21.61 -8.02 18.28
CA GLY A 80 21.22 -7.67 19.65
C GLY A 80 21.27 -8.90 20.55
N GLY A 81 20.49 -9.91 20.19
CA GLY A 81 20.38 -11.18 20.90
C GLY A 81 19.02 -11.31 21.56
N ASP A 82 18.99 -11.61 22.86
CA ASP A 82 17.74 -11.71 23.62
C ASP A 82 17.47 -10.43 24.41
N GLY A 83 16.19 -10.05 24.46
CA GLY A 83 15.72 -8.85 25.15
C GLY A 83 15.73 -7.61 24.25
N ALA A 84 15.16 -6.51 24.77
CA ALA A 84 15.09 -5.27 24.02
C ALA A 84 16.48 -4.63 23.85
N ASP A 85 16.89 -4.46 22.60
CA ASP A 85 18.16 -3.92 22.16
C ASP A 85 18.00 -2.61 21.36
N ALA A 86 19.04 -1.79 21.41
CA ALA A 86 19.11 -0.55 20.63
C ALA A 86 20.46 -0.49 19.92
N ILE A 87 20.44 -0.61 18.59
CA ILE A 87 21.65 -0.70 17.77
C ILE A 87 21.64 0.41 16.74
N ALA A 88 22.71 1.21 16.73
CA ALA A 88 22.93 2.24 15.73
C ALA A 88 24.22 1.97 14.95
N ALA A 89 24.17 2.09 13.63
CA ALA A 89 25.33 2.04 12.76
C ALA A 89 25.33 3.26 11.83
N SER A 90 26.47 3.92 11.70
CA SER A 90 26.58 5.06 10.80
C SER A 90 27.87 5.11 10.01
N GLY A 91 27.80 5.40 8.71
CA GLY A 91 28.95 5.39 7.82
C GLY A 91 29.51 3.97 7.58
N GLY A 92 29.64 3.60 6.31
CA GLY A 92 30.14 2.28 5.93
C GLY A 92 29.76 1.90 4.51
N ASP A 93 30.22 0.73 4.04
CA ASP A 93 29.80 0.19 2.74
C ASP A 93 28.54 -0.68 2.91
N VAL A 94 28.65 -1.84 3.55
CA VAL A 94 27.53 -2.76 3.81
C VAL A 94 27.41 -3.01 5.30
N VAL A 95 26.22 -2.80 5.86
CA VAL A 95 25.92 -3.14 7.25
C VAL A 95 24.64 -3.96 7.32
N ARG A 96 24.65 -5.05 8.07
CA ARG A 96 23.48 -5.83 8.46
C ARG A 96 23.31 -5.73 9.98
N LEU A 97 22.13 -5.29 10.41
CA LEU A 97 21.71 -5.37 11.81
C LEU A 97 20.66 -6.45 11.97
N SER A 98 20.69 -7.16 13.08
CA SER A 98 19.64 -8.05 13.54
C SER A 98 19.30 -7.69 14.99
N GLY A 99 18.02 -7.52 15.32
CA GLY A 99 17.55 -7.29 16.68
C GLY A 99 17.66 -8.58 17.50
N GLY A 100 16.91 -9.60 17.08
CA GLY A 100 16.91 -10.91 17.72
C GLY A 100 15.55 -11.20 18.32
N SER A 101 15.46 -11.41 19.64
CA SER A 101 14.18 -11.49 20.33
C SER A 101 14.03 -10.32 21.28
N GLY A 102 12.86 -9.70 21.37
CA GLY A 102 12.65 -8.49 22.16
C GLY A 102 12.07 -7.37 21.30
N GLU A 103 11.75 -6.24 21.94
CA GLU A 103 11.36 -5.03 21.20
C GLU A 103 12.64 -4.23 20.89
N ASP A 104 13.08 -4.23 19.63
CA ASP A 104 14.37 -3.74 19.22
C ASP A 104 14.29 -2.41 18.45
N ILE A 105 15.37 -1.63 18.52
CA ILE A 105 15.52 -0.38 17.77
C ILE A 105 16.78 -0.47 16.92
N LEU A 106 16.60 -0.54 15.59
CA LEU A 106 17.69 -0.65 14.63
C LEU A 106 17.79 0.64 13.80
N SER A 107 18.94 1.32 13.86
CA SER A 107 19.18 2.56 13.12
C SER A 107 20.43 2.49 12.26
N LEU A 108 20.27 2.71 10.95
CA LEU A 108 21.31 2.62 9.93
C LEU A 108 21.39 3.95 9.19
N ALA A 109 22.50 4.69 9.27
CA ALA A 109 22.65 6.00 8.61
C ALA A 109 23.94 6.15 7.77
N GLY A 110 23.85 6.68 6.56
CA GLY A 110 25.01 7.09 5.76
C GLY A 110 25.88 5.96 5.22
N MET A 111 25.37 4.73 5.11
CA MET A 111 26.04 3.63 4.42
C MET A 111 25.63 3.50 2.94
N ARG A 112 26.49 2.86 2.14
CA ARG A 112 26.22 2.55 0.73
C ARG A 112 25.08 1.53 0.58
N GLU A 113 25.01 0.54 1.45
CA GLU A 113 24.01 -0.52 1.46
C GLU A 113 23.69 -0.90 2.91
N ALA A 114 22.40 -0.96 3.23
CA ALA A 114 21.89 -1.28 4.56
C ALA A 114 20.93 -2.47 4.48
N ARG A 115 21.03 -3.37 5.45
CA ARG A 115 20.12 -4.50 5.67
C ARG A 115 19.72 -4.53 7.14
N ALA A 116 18.49 -4.90 7.43
CA ALA A 116 17.99 -4.99 8.80
C ALA A 116 17.00 -6.14 8.93
N ASP A 117 16.90 -6.67 10.13
CA ASP A 117 16.06 -7.80 10.50
C ASP A 117 15.68 -7.58 11.96
N GLY A 118 14.44 -7.21 12.24
CA GLY A 118 13.99 -6.94 13.62
C GLY A 118 14.07 -8.22 14.43
N GLY A 119 13.37 -9.26 13.96
CA GLY A 119 13.41 -10.59 14.54
C GLY A 119 12.06 -10.92 15.17
N ALA A 120 12.01 -11.14 16.48
CA ALA A 120 10.76 -11.42 17.17
C ALA A 120 10.48 -10.38 18.25
N GLY A 121 9.31 -9.73 18.18
CA GLY A 121 8.88 -8.64 19.06
C GLY A 121 8.49 -7.41 18.23
N ASP A 122 7.93 -6.40 18.87
CA ASP A 122 7.52 -5.17 18.18
C ASP A 122 8.77 -4.28 17.95
N ASP A 123 9.29 -4.25 16.72
CA ASP A 123 10.56 -3.62 16.36
C ASP A 123 10.41 -2.27 15.66
N ALA A 124 11.46 -1.44 15.77
CA ALA A 124 11.57 -0.15 15.11
C ALA A 124 12.84 -0.06 14.27
N ILE A 125 12.68 -0.09 12.96
CA ILE A 125 13.78 -0.08 11.98
C ILE A 125 13.80 1.27 11.24
N ALA A 126 14.91 1.98 11.30
CA ALA A 126 15.12 3.25 10.61
C ALA A 126 16.40 3.24 9.76
N ILE A 127 16.24 3.33 8.45
CA ILE A 127 17.34 3.28 7.47
C ILE A 127 17.41 4.56 6.66
N ALA A 128 18.59 5.18 6.63
CA ALA A 128 18.96 6.27 5.75
C ALA A 128 20.24 5.90 4.97
N ALA A 129 20.10 5.30 3.80
CA ALA A 129 21.20 4.68 3.05
C ALA A 129 21.22 5.14 1.58
N ARG A 130 22.27 4.78 0.82
CA ARG A 130 22.18 4.88 -0.64
C ARG A 130 21.31 3.74 -1.21
N ILE A 131 21.48 2.53 -0.67
CA ILE A 131 20.70 1.35 -1.02
C ILE A 131 20.19 0.72 0.28
N ALA A 132 18.91 0.36 0.36
CA ALA A 132 18.35 -0.46 1.42
C ALA A 132 17.77 -1.73 0.79
N LEU A 133 18.26 -2.90 1.19
CA LEU A 133 17.81 -4.19 0.67
C LEU A 133 17.67 -5.20 1.80
N HIS A 134 16.70 -6.12 1.69
CA HIS A 134 16.46 -7.17 2.69
C HIS A 134 16.25 -6.57 4.07
N VAL A 135 15.15 -5.85 4.20
CA VAL A 135 14.69 -5.22 5.44
C VAL A 135 13.46 -5.98 5.89
N SER A 136 13.52 -6.64 7.03
CA SER A 136 12.38 -7.37 7.60
C SER A 136 12.07 -6.85 9.00
N GLY A 137 10.79 -6.66 9.31
CA GLY A 137 10.31 -6.46 10.67
C GLY A 137 10.44 -7.76 11.46
N GLY A 138 9.73 -8.79 11.02
CA GLY A 138 9.82 -10.13 11.58
C GLY A 138 8.50 -10.58 12.19
N GLU A 139 8.51 -11.17 13.39
CA GLU A 139 7.28 -11.42 14.16
C GLU A 139 7.00 -10.22 15.05
N GLY A 140 5.80 -9.66 15.06
CA GLY A 140 5.45 -8.53 15.93
C GLY A 140 4.77 -7.42 15.14
N MET A 141 4.39 -6.34 15.83
CA MET A 141 3.92 -5.12 15.15
C MET A 141 5.09 -4.16 14.95
N ASP A 142 5.60 -4.11 13.74
CA ASP A 142 6.83 -3.44 13.40
C ASP A 142 6.62 -2.05 12.80
N VAL A 143 7.66 -1.22 12.93
CA VAL A 143 7.73 0.08 12.28
C VAL A 143 8.99 0.14 11.44
N ILE A 144 8.82 0.15 10.12
CA ILE A 144 9.92 0.19 9.15
C ILE A 144 9.91 1.54 8.43
N ALA A 145 10.97 2.32 8.59
CA ALA A 145 11.16 3.60 7.91
C ALA A 145 12.44 3.60 7.08
N VAL A 146 12.31 3.64 5.75
CA VAL A 146 13.43 3.61 4.82
C VAL A 146 13.48 4.89 3.97
N ALA A 147 14.63 5.55 3.98
CA ALA A 147 14.98 6.63 3.07
C ALA A 147 16.25 6.25 2.30
N ALA A 148 16.14 5.99 0.99
CA ALA A 148 17.28 5.56 0.18
C ALA A 148 17.21 6.04 -1.27
N ASP A 149 18.30 5.95 -2.04
CA ASP A 149 18.20 6.16 -3.50
C ASP A 149 17.49 4.97 -4.16
N ALA A 150 17.76 3.76 -3.67
CA ALA A 150 17.07 2.53 -4.04
C ALA A 150 16.68 1.74 -2.79
N ALA A 151 15.44 1.28 -2.73
CA ALA A 151 14.90 0.43 -1.68
C ALA A 151 14.29 -0.83 -2.27
N GLY A 152 14.44 -1.96 -1.61
CA GLY A 152 13.63 -3.13 -1.96
C GLY A 152 13.83 -4.35 -1.10
N ASP A 153 13.04 -5.38 -1.39
CA ASP A 153 12.92 -6.56 -0.52
C ASP A 153 12.67 -6.11 0.93
N ILE A 154 11.61 -5.32 1.10
CA ILE A 154 11.15 -4.82 2.39
C ILE A 154 9.89 -5.58 2.75
N ASP A 155 9.89 -6.22 3.90
CA ASP A 155 8.83 -7.13 4.36
C ASP A 155 8.48 -6.76 5.80
N GLY A 156 7.21 -6.48 6.12
CA GLY A 156 6.77 -6.26 7.49
C GLY A 156 6.94 -7.53 8.31
N GLY A 157 6.42 -8.64 7.77
CA GLY A 157 6.50 -9.96 8.37
C GLY A 157 5.15 -10.38 8.92
N ALA A 158 5.08 -10.79 10.18
CA ALA A 158 3.85 -11.23 10.82
C ALA A 158 3.42 -10.25 11.91
N GLY A 159 2.30 -9.59 11.72
CA GLY A 159 1.70 -8.64 12.64
C GLY A 159 1.11 -7.46 11.88
N ALA A 160 0.68 -6.43 12.60
CA ALA A 160 0.11 -5.24 11.98
C ALA A 160 1.17 -4.14 11.91
N ASP A 161 1.84 -4.07 10.75
CA ASP A 161 3.07 -3.35 10.53
C ASP A 161 2.84 -1.96 9.94
N ALA A 162 3.83 -1.09 10.11
CA ALA A 162 3.83 0.24 9.54
C ALA A 162 5.10 0.46 8.72
N ILE A 163 4.96 0.42 7.40
CA ILE A 163 6.06 0.52 6.44
C ILE A 163 6.01 1.88 5.73
N SER A 164 7.10 2.63 5.79
CA SER A 164 7.25 3.93 5.12
C SER A 164 8.55 3.96 4.31
N VAL A 165 8.43 3.97 2.99
CA VAL A 165 9.56 3.99 2.05
C VAL A 165 9.59 5.30 1.27
N SER A 166 10.72 6.01 1.32
CA SER A 166 11.01 7.17 0.48
C SER A 166 12.23 6.84 -0.38
N ALA A 167 12.05 6.63 -1.69
CA ALA A 167 13.15 6.23 -2.55
C ALA A 167 13.20 6.85 -3.95
N GLY A 168 14.33 6.76 -4.64
CA GLY A 168 14.39 7.03 -6.09
C GLY A 168 13.82 5.87 -6.91
N TYR A 169 13.94 4.65 -6.40
CA TYR A 169 13.39 3.41 -6.98
C TYR A 169 13.01 2.47 -5.82
N ALA A 170 11.78 1.96 -5.82
CA ALA A 170 11.29 1.00 -4.84
C ALA A 170 10.85 -0.30 -5.53
N GLN A 171 11.26 -1.45 -5.01
CA GLN A 171 10.91 -2.77 -5.55
C GLN A 171 10.56 -3.73 -4.42
N ASN A 172 9.55 -4.59 -4.62
CA ASN A 172 9.22 -5.68 -3.70
C ASN A 172 9.06 -5.21 -2.24
N ILE A 173 8.05 -4.38 -2.01
CA ILE A 173 7.61 -3.95 -0.68
C ILE A 173 6.37 -4.78 -0.33
N ASP A 174 6.39 -5.48 0.79
CA ASP A 174 5.32 -6.37 1.24
C ASP A 174 4.97 -6.02 2.69
N GLY A 175 3.67 -5.92 3.00
CA GLY A 175 3.18 -5.78 4.37
C GLY A 175 3.40 -7.07 5.13
N GLY A 176 2.97 -8.19 4.54
CA GLY A 176 3.13 -9.52 5.11
C GLY A 176 1.80 -10.06 5.60
N ALA A 177 1.71 -10.46 6.86
CA ALA A 177 0.50 -11.02 7.45
C ALA A 177 0.00 -10.16 8.61
N GLY A 178 -1.19 -9.58 8.47
CA GLY A 178 -1.86 -8.73 9.44
C GLY A 178 -2.40 -7.48 8.77
N ASP A 179 -3.04 -6.60 9.54
CA ASP A 179 -3.60 -5.37 8.97
C ASP A 179 -2.48 -4.29 8.86
N ASP A 180 -1.86 -4.17 7.70
CA ASP A 180 -0.66 -3.38 7.48
C ASP A 180 -0.93 -1.97 6.97
N ALA A 181 -0.01 -1.05 7.27
CA ALA A 181 -0.01 0.31 6.75
C ALA A 181 1.25 0.57 5.94
N VAL A 182 1.12 0.51 4.61
CA VAL A 182 2.24 0.65 3.67
C VAL A 182 2.16 2.00 2.95
N THR A 183 3.19 2.84 3.09
CA THR A 183 3.33 4.11 2.36
C THR A 183 4.63 4.13 1.56
N VAL A 184 4.53 4.27 0.25
CA VAL A 184 5.68 4.36 -0.66
C VAL A 184 5.64 5.68 -1.43
N VAL A 185 6.70 6.47 -1.27
CA VAL A 185 6.94 7.69 -2.05
C VAL A 185 8.22 7.48 -2.85
N ALA A 186 8.09 7.25 -4.15
CA ALA A 186 9.24 7.03 -5.01
C ALA A 186 9.08 7.64 -6.40
N ARG A 187 10.13 7.69 -7.20
CA ARG A 187 9.97 8.04 -8.62
C ARG A 187 9.40 6.86 -9.41
N ASP A 188 9.99 5.69 -9.23
CA ASP A 188 9.53 4.43 -9.82
C ASP A 188 9.22 3.41 -8.72
N VAL A 189 8.12 2.68 -8.87
CA VAL A 189 7.68 1.59 -8.00
C VAL A 189 7.40 0.36 -8.83
N ASP A 190 8.04 -0.76 -8.49
CA ASP A 190 7.85 -2.03 -9.19
C ASP A 190 6.70 -2.86 -8.60
N LEU A 191 6.78 -3.20 -7.32
CA LEU A 191 5.78 -3.99 -6.61
C LEU A 191 5.59 -3.45 -5.18
N VAL A 192 4.33 -3.24 -4.83
CA VAL A 192 3.86 -3.11 -3.44
C VAL A 192 2.73 -4.12 -3.23
N SER A 193 2.83 -4.91 -2.18
CA SER A 193 1.82 -5.88 -1.72
C SER A 193 1.39 -5.52 -0.31
N GLY A 194 0.10 -5.65 0.01
CA GLY A 194 -0.40 -5.64 1.39
C GLY A 194 -0.13 -6.99 2.04
N GLY A 195 -0.69 -8.05 1.46
CA GLY A 195 -0.45 -9.43 1.87
C GLY A 195 -1.74 -10.08 2.39
N ASP A 196 -1.67 -10.74 3.54
CA ASP A 196 -2.86 -11.26 4.23
C ASP A 196 -3.36 -10.21 5.23
N GLY A 197 -4.63 -9.77 5.18
CA GLY A 197 -5.20 -8.87 6.18
C GLY A 197 -5.79 -7.61 5.56
N ALA A 198 -6.46 -6.78 6.36
CA ALA A 198 -7.11 -5.58 5.83
C ALA A 198 -6.10 -4.42 5.75
N ASP A 199 -5.50 -4.23 4.58
CA ASP A 199 -4.33 -3.36 4.41
C ASP A 199 -4.68 -1.94 3.99
N ALA A 200 -3.82 -1.00 4.38
CA ALA A 200 -3.87 0.40 3.98
C ALA A 200 -2.62 0.77 3.18
N ILE A 201 -2.76 0.81 1.85
CA ILE A 201 -1.65 1.02 0.92
C ILE A 201 -1.75 2.41 0.28
N VAL A 202 -0.67 3.20 0.37
CA VAL A 202 -0.54 4.51 -0.28
C VAL A 202 0.73 4.59 -1.11
N VAL A 203 0.59 4.75 -2.42
CA VAL A 203 1.70 4.87 -3.37
C VAL A 203 1.65 6.21 -4.09
N LEU A 204 2.71 7.01 -3.93
CA LEU A 204 2.90 8.29 -4.62
C LEU A 204 4.15 8.18 -5.49
N ALA A 205 3.99 8.11 -6.82
CA ALA A 205 5.13 7.94 -7.73
C ALA A 205 4.95 8.59 -9.11
N ASP A 206 5.99 8.58 -9.95
CA ASP A 206 5.81 8.91 -11.37
C ASP A 206 5.31 7.68 -12.13
N ASP A 207 5.97 6.53 -11.96
CA ASP A 207 5.63 5.26 -12.59
C ASP A 207 5.43 4.15 -11.55
N VAL A 208 4.29 3.45 -11.63
CA VAL A 208 3.94 2.30 -10.79
C VAL A 208 3.65 1.11 -11.70
N TRP A 209 4.31 -0.02 -11.46
CA TRP A 209 4.12 -1.23 -12.25
C TRP A 209 3.09 -2.20 -11.66
N MET A 210 3.05 -2.36 -10.33
CA MET A 210 2.10 -3.23 -9.65
C MET A 210 1.85 -2.77 -8.21
N VAL A 211 0.58 -2.77 -7.83
CA VAL A 211 0.12 -2.70 -6.44
C VAL A 211 -0.95 -3.77 -6.28
N ASP A 212 -0.80 -4.64 -5.29
CA ASP A 212 -1.76 -5.69 -4.93
C ASP A 212 -2.15 -5.47 -3.46
N GLY A 213 -3.45 -5.45 -3.15
CA GLY A 213 -3.92 -5.43 -1.76
C GLY A 213 -3.65 -6.78 -1.11
N GLY A 214 -4.17 -7.83 -1.73
CA GLY A 214 -3.92 -9.20 -1.33
C GLY A 214 -5.19 -9.91 -0.91
N ALA A 215 -5.29 -10.33 0.35
CA ALA A 215 -6.47 -10.99 0.89
C ALA A 215 -7.13 -10.14 1.97
N ASP A 216 -8.46 -10.23 2.06
CA ASP A 216 -9.33 -9.39 2.90
C ASP A 216 -9.54 -7.97 2.29
N ALA A 217 -10.23 -7.10 3.03
CA ALA A 217 -10.74 -5.84 2.47
C ALA A 217 -9.71 -4.72 2.56
N ASP A 218 -9.15 -4.32 1.42
CA ASP A 218 -8.02 -3.40 1.34
C ASP A 218 -8.41 -1.96 1.00
N ALA A 219 -7.62 -1.01 1.47
CA ALA A 219 -7.72 0.41 1.15
C ALA A 219 -6.48 0.89 0.38
N ILE A 220 -6.60 1.02 -0.93
CA ILE A 220 -5.49 1.31 -1.83
C ILE A 220 -5.63 2.72 -2.42
N THR A 221 -4.62 3.56 -2.24
CA THR A 221 -4.53 4.88 -2.87
C THR A 221 -3.27 4.98 -3.72
N VAL A 222 -3.43 5.22 -5.02
CA VAL A 222 -2.31 5.39 -5.96
C VAL A 222 -2.43 6.74 -6.66
N VAL A 223 -1.40 7.57 -6.53
CA VAL A 223 -1.25 8.81 -7.30
C VAL A 223 0.01 8.70 -8.13
N ALA A 224 -0.17 8.60 -9.45
CA ALA A 224 0.95 8.43 -10.36
C ALA A 224 0.80 9.17 -11.69
N ARG A 225 1.89 9.33 -12.45
CA ARG A 225 1.76 9.71 -13.87
C ARG A 225 1.27 8.52 -14.69
N ARG A 226 1.81 7.32 -14.43
CA ARG A 226 1.40 6.04 -15.03
C ARG A 226 1.30 4.99 -13.93
N ALA A 227 0.19 4.28 -13.87
CA ALA A 227 -0.03 3.17 -12.96
C ALA A 227 -0.45 1.92 -13.75
N GLU A 228 0.12 0.78 -13.44
CA GLU A 228 -0.23 -0.50 -14.05
C GLU A 228 -0.45 -1.53 -12.95
N ASN A 229 -1.28 -2.53 -13.27
CA ASN A 229 -1.58 -3.67 -12.40
C ASN A 229 -1.96 -3.25 -10.98
N ILE A 230 -2.89 -2.32 -10.83
CA ILE A 230 -3.45 -1.97 -9.53
C ILE A 230 -4.60 -2.95 -9.24
N ARG A 231 -4.47 -3.76 -8.20
CA ARG A 231 -5.42 -4.82 -7.84
C ARG A 231 -5.80 -4.68 -6.37
N GLY A 232 -7.07 -4.82 -6.05
CA GLY A 232 -7.54 -5.00 -4.67
C GLY A 232 -7.16 -6.39 -4.21
N GLY A 233 -7.74 -7.43 -4.82
CA GLY A 233 -7.34 -8.81 -4.56
C GLY A 233 -8.54 -9.70 -4.23
N LEU A 234 -8.58 -10.28 -3.04
CA LEU A 234 -9.74 -11.00 -2.51
C LEU A 234 -10.35 -10.17 -1.40
N GLY A 235 -11.60 -9.77 -1.50
CA GLY A 235 -12.24 -8.97 -0.45
C GLY A 235 -13.07 -7.85 -1.06
N ASP A 236 -13.74 -7.09 -0.21
CA ASP A 236 -14.50 -5.92 -0.66
C ASP A 236 -13.58 -4.69 -0.59
N ASP A 237 -12.87 -4.40 -1.68
CA ASP A 237 -11.75 -3.45 -1.68
C ASP A 237 -12.19 -2.01 -1.99
N SER A 238 -11.40 -1.05 -1.48
CA SER A 238 -11.54 0.37 -1.77
C SER A 238 -10.30 0.92 -2.47
N LEU A 239 -10.43 1.17 -3.77
CA LEU A 239 -9.35 1.66 -4.62
C LEU A 239 -9.58 3.13 -4.99
N SER A 240 -8.56 3.97 -4.85
CA SER A 240 -8.53 5.36 -5.33
C SER A 240 -7.29 5.59 -6.19
N VAL A 241 -7.48 5.64 -7.51
CA VAL A 241 -6.38 5.74 -8.49
C VAL A 241 -6.48 7.05 -9.27
N ALA A 242 -5.46 7.90 -9.12
CA ALA A 242 -5.29 9.14 -9.88
C ALA A 242 -4.06 9.04 -10.78
N ALA A 243 -4.26 8.90 -12.09
CA ALA A 243 -3.15 8.79 -13.04
C ALA A 243 -3.49 9.22 -14.47
N ALA A 244 -2.50 9.62 -15.26
CA ALA A 244 -2.76 9.87 -16.69
C ALA A 244 -3.15 8.59 -17.43
N TYR A 245 -2.62 7.45 -17.00
CA TYR A 245 -2.94 6.11 -17.45
C TYR A 245 -2.98 5.16 -16.26
N ALA A 246 -4.03 4.34 -16.16
CA ALA A 246 -4.13 3.28 -15.15
C ALA A 246 -4.63 1.96 -15.76
N THR A 247 -4.12 0.82 -15.28
CA THR A 247 -4.81 -0.48 -15.38
C THR A 247 -5.20 -0.95 -13.99
N VAL A 248 -6.47 -1.28 -13.81
CA VAL A 248 -7.07 -1.51 -12.48
C VAL A 248 -7.97 -2.75 -12.50
N SER A 249 -8.00 -3.50 -11.42
CA SER A 249 -8.97 -4.55 -11.11
C SER A 249 -9.39 -4.37 -9.66
N GLY A 250 -10.68 -4.53 -9.36
CA GLY A 250 -11.11 -4.65 -7.97
C GLY A 250 -10.60 -5.98 -7.41
N GLY A 251 -11.09 -7.08 -7.98
CA GLY A 251 -10.67 -8.40 -7.58
C GLY A 251 -11.89 -9.27 -7.38
N GLN A 252 -11.83 -10.27 -6.52
CA GLN A 252 -13.03 -10.99 -6.08
C GLN A 252 -13.65 -10.26 -4.90
N GLY A 253 -14.95 -9.98 -4.96
CA GLY A 253 -15.67 -9.27 -3.90
C GLY A 253 -16.52 -8.15 -4.48
N ASP A 254 -17.14 -7.35 -3.63
CA ASP A 254 -17.91 -6.18 -4.04
C ASP A 254 -17.05 -4.91 -3.87
N ASP A 255 -16.35 -4.49 -4.94
CA ASP A 255 -15.32 -3.45 -4.85
C ASP A 255 -15.85 -2.03 -5.08
N THR A 256 -15.20 -1.04 -4.47
CA THR A 256 -15.41 0.39 -4.74
C THR A 256 -14.15 1.03 -5.31
N ILE A 257 -14.23 1.48 -6.57
CA ILE A 257 -13.08 2.01 -7.31
C ILE A 257 -13.33 3.45 -7.76
N ALA A 258 -12.56 4.40 -7.24
CA ALA A 258 -12.51 5.78 -7.72
C ALA A 258 -11.38 5.95 -8.74
N LEU A 259 -11.72 6.31 -9.98
CA LEU A 259 -10.78 6.47 -11.09
C LEU A 259 -10.74 7.92 -11.59
N ASP A 260 -9.68 8.64 -11.23
CA ASP A 260 -9.33 9.93 -11.81
C ASP A 260 -8.24 9.74 -12.87
N VAL A 261 -8.67 9.41 -14.08
CA VAL A 261 -7.75 9.07 -15.17
C VAL A 261 -8.08 9.76 -16.48
N ARG A 262 -7.05 10.06 -17.28
CA ARG A 262 -7.28 10.41 -18.69
C ARG A 262 -7.63 9.17 -19.50
N ARG A 263 -6.92 8.06 -19.24
CA ARG A 263 -7.16 6.75 -19.85
C ARG A 263 -7.10 5.66 -18.77
N GLY A 264 -8.14 4.85 -18.68
CA GLY A 264 -8.19 3.70 -17.79
C GLY A 264 -8.46 2.41 -18.56
N ILE A 265 -7.85 1.32 -18.13
CA ILE A 265 -8.32 -0.04 -18.41
C ILE A 265 -8.78 -0.62 -17.10
N LEU A 266 -9.98 -1.19 -17.08
CA LEU A 266 -10.50 -1.91 -15.93
C LEU A 266 -10.76 -3.36 -16.35
N SER A 267 -10.19 -4.31 -15.62
CA SER A 267 -10.45 -5.74 -15.83
C SER A 267 -11.64 -6.18 -14.98
N PHE A 268 -12.44 -7.11 -15.50
CA PHE A 268 -13.54 -7.73 -14.77
C PHE A 268 -13.70 -9.20 -15.19
N ALA A 269 -13.78 -10.09 -14.21
CA ALA A 269 -13.84 -11.53 -14.36
C ALA A 269 -14.98 -12.13 -13.52
N SER A 270 -15.12 -13.46 -13.58
CA SER A 270 -16.06 -14.15 -12.69
C SER A 270 -15.45 -14.29 -11.31
N GLY A 271 -16.24 -14.02 -10.28
CA GLY A 271 -15.80 -13.85 -8.90
C GLY A 271 -15.82 -12.39 -8.45
N ASP A 272 -15.76 -11.44 -9.39
CA ASP A 272 -15.63 -9.99 -9.13
C ASP A 272 -16.93 -9.31 -8.66
N GLY A 273 -17.89 -10.08 -8.15
CA GLY A 273 -19.06 -9.56 -7.43
C GLY A 273 -19.82 -8.40 -8.10
N SER A 274 -20.11 -7.38 -7.31
CA SER A 274 -20.92 -6.21 -7.66
C SER A 274 -20.18 -4.89 -7.43
N ASP A 275 -19.27 -4.58 -8.36
CA ASP A 275 -18.41 -3.41 -8.26
C ASP A 275 -19.12 -2.06 -8.49
N THR A 276 -18.62 -1.04 -7.81
CA THR A 276 -18.99 0.37 -8.01
C THR A 276 -17.78 1.19 -8.43
N ILE A 277 -17.85 1.77 -9.62
CA ILE A 277 -16.80 2.59 -10.21
C ILE A 277 -17.21 4.06 -10.20
N ALA A 278 -16.52 4.91 -9.46
CA ALA A 278 -16.65 6.35 -9.53
C ALA A 278 -15.65 6.91 -10.56
N LEU A 279 -16.15 7.26 -11.75
CA LEU A 279 -15.32 7.69 -12.87
C LEU A 279 -15.29 9.23 -12.99
N ALA A 280 -14.08 9.80 -13.09
CA ALA A 280 -13.92 11.24 -13.26
C ALA A 280 -14.42 11.74 -14.63
N SER A 281 -14.89 12.99 -14.66
CA SER A 281 -15.34 13.63 -15.90
C SER A 281 -14.23 13.68 -16.95
N GLY A 282 -14.58 13.36 -18.20
CA GLY A 282 -13.66 13.37 -19.33
C GLY A 282 -12.74 12.14 -19.40
N ALA A 283 -12.90 11.16 -18.51
CA ALA A 283 -12.14 9.92 -18.56
C ALA A 283 -12.47 9.10 -19.82
N ARG A 284 -11.48 8.33 -20.28
CA ARG A 284 -11.64 7.32 -21.33
C ARG A 284 -11.41 5.94 -20.72
N LEU A 285 -12.46 5.16 -20.53
CA LEU A 285 -12.40 3.86 -19.88
C LEU A 285 -12.65 2.72 -20.87
N ALA A 286 -11.76 1.73 -20.88
CA ALA A 286 -11.99 0.45 -21.52
C ALA A 286 -12.14 -0.63 -20.45
N ILE A 287 -13.27 -1.33 -20.44
CA ILE A 287 -13.55 -2.45 -19.56
C ILE A 287 -13.20 -3.72 -20.32
N TRP A 288 -12.26 -4.50 -19.81
CA TRP A 288 -11.84 -5.77 -20.35
C TRP A 288 -12.49 -6.90 -19.58
N LEU A 289 -13.36 -7.63 -20.25
CA LEU A 289 -14.03 -8.78 -19.67
C LEU A 289 -13.23 -10.05 -19.95
N ALA A 290 -13.13 -10.90 -18.93
CA ALA A 290 -12.64 -12.26 -19.11
C ALA A 290 -13.51 -13.06 -20.11
N ASP A 291 -12.94 -14.10 -20.70
CA ASP A 291 -13.63 -14.91 -21.71
C ASP A 291 -14.97 -15.45 -21.20
N GLY A 292 -16.03 -15.27 -22.00
CA GLY A 292 -17.38 -15.73 -21.67
C GLY A 292 -18.23 -14.74 -20.87
N MET A 293 -17.63 -13.76 -20.18
CA MET A 293 -18.37 -12.78 -19.36
C MET A 293 -19.31 -11.88 -20.18
N ALA A 294 -18.98 -11.63 -21.44
CA ALA A 294 -19.84 -10.84 -22.33
C ALA A 294 -21.16 -11.55 -22.73
N GLU A 295 -21.26 -12.87 -22.56
CA GLU A 295 -22.45 -13.63 -22.95
C GLU A 295 -23.64 -13.32 -22.02
N GLY A 296 -24.72 -12.80 -22.60
CA GLY A 296 -25.90 -12.39 -21.83
C GLY A 296 -25.71 -11.09 -21.04
N MET A 297 -24.59 -10.37 -21.23
CA MET A 297 -24.36 -9.07 -20.61
C MET A 297 -25.44 -8.07 -21.07
N THR A 298 -26.00 -7.33 -20.12
CA THR A 298 -26.92 -6.21 -20.39
C THR A 298 -26.36 -4.91 -19.84
N VAL A 299 -26.76 -3.80 -20.46
CA VAL A 299 -26.36 -2.44 -20.04
C VAL A 299 -27.62 -1.65 -19.73
N GLU A 300 -27.76 -1.23 -18.48
CA GLU A 300 -28.84 -0.37 -17.98
C GLU A 300 -28.29 1.04 -17.77
N ARG A 301 -29.04 2.07 -18.20
CA ARG A 301 -28.67 3.47 -17.98
C ARG A 301 -29.57 4.07 -16.92
N GLY A 302 -28.97 4.59 -15.86
CA GLY A 302 -29.67 5.32 -14.80
C GLY A 302 -30.11 6.71 -15.27
N ALA A 303 -31.18 7.22 -14.66
CA ALA A 303 -31.66 8.59 -14.91
C ALA A 303 -30.70 9.67 -14.36
N ASP A 304 -29.80 9.27 -13.47
CA ASP A 304 -28.72 10.05 -12.87
C ASP A 304 -27.44 10.10 -13.71
N GLY A 305 -27.43 9.44 -14.89
CA GLY A 305 -26.27 9.39 -15.76
C GLY A 305 -25.31 8.22 -15.47
N ALA A 306 -25.60 7.39 -14.47
CA ALA A 306 -24.86 6.16 -14.23
C ALA A 306 -25.15 5.10 -15.30
N ALA A 307 -24.23 4.15 -15.48
CA ALA A 307 -24.44 2.97 -16.30
C ALA A 307 -24.14 1.71 -15.49
N THR A 308 -25.05 0.74 -15.51
CA THR A 308 -24.86 -0.56 -14.84
C THR A 308 -24.76 -1.65 -15.87
N LEU A 309 -23.67 -2.40 -15.83
CA LEU A 309 -23.48 -3.65 -16.56
C LEU A 309 -23.97 -4.78 -15.66
N ARG A 310 -24.81 -5.67 -16.19
CA ARG A 310 -25.25 -6.89 -15.49
C ARG A 310 -24.83 -8.11 -16.27
N PHE A 311 -24.23 -9.07 -15.58
CA PHE A 311 -23.70 -10.29 -16.17
C PHE A 311 -24.61 -11.49 -15.86
N ALA A 312 -24.54 -12.54 -16.68
CA ALA A 312 -25.43 -13.70 -16.55
C ALA A 312 -25.23 -14.47 -15.22
N GLY A 313 -24.05 -14.37 -14.61
CA GLY A 313 -23.72 -14.96 -13.31
C GLY A 313 -24.35 -14.27 -12.10
N GLY A 314 -25.01 -13.11 -12.29
CA GLY A 314 -25.56 -12.28 -11.21
C GLY A 314 -24.64 -11.16 -10.74
N GLU A 315 -23.38 -11.18 -11.19
CA GLU A 315 -22.38 -10.12 -11.00
C GLU A 315 -22.81 -8.83 -11.71
N SER A 316 -22.28 -7.70 -11.25
CA SER A 316 -22.58 -6.40 -11.83
C SER A 316 -21.45 -5.40 -11.69
N MET A 317 -21.48 -4.37 -12.54
CA MET A 317 -20.58 -3.23 -12.42
C MET A 317 -21.38 -1.95 -12.62
N THR A 318 -21.41 -1.09 -11.62
CA THR A 318 -22.09 0.21 -11.67
C THR A 318 -21.08 1.32 -11.83
N ILE A 319 -21.15 2.04 -12.95
CA ILE A 319 -20.25 3.14 -13.29
C ILE A 319 -20.98 4.46 -13.03
N LEU A 320 -20.62 5.11 -11.93
CA LEU A 320 -21.00 6.47 -11.59
C LEU A 320 -20.17 7.44 -12.43
N GLY A 321 -20.77 8.54 -12.89
CA GLY A 321 -20.09 9.51 -13.76
C GLY A 321 -19.95 9.05 -15.22
N ALA A 322 -20.64 7.98 -15.63
CA ALA A 322 -20.54 7.43 -16.97
C ALA A 322 -20.93 8.45 -18.05
N ALA A 323 -22.00 9.23 -17.83
CA ALA A 323 -22.46 10.26 -18.76
C ALA A 323 -21.47 11.43 -18.96
N GLU A 324 -20.61 11.67 -17.98
CA GLU A 324 -19.59 12.73 -17.96
C GLU A 324 -18.24 12.27 -18.51
N ALA A 325 -18.06 10.97 -18.72
CA ALA A 325 -16.89 10.41 -19.36
C ALA A 325 -16.80 10.84 -20.83
N GLU A 326 -15.58 10.97 -21.36
CA GLU A 326 -15.39 11.13 -22.80
C GLU A 326 -15.86 9.86 -23.52
N PHE A 327 -15.56 8.70 -22.94
CA PHE A 327 -15.83 7.42 -23.54
C PHE A 327 -15.78 6.25 -22.53
N VAL A 328 -16.71 5.30 -22.66
CA VAL A 328 -16.69 4.01 -21.95
C VAL A 328 -17.01 2.87 -22.94
N SER A 329 -16.12 1.89 -23.08
CA SER A 329 -16.37 0.65 -23.84
C SER A 329 -16.21 -0.59 -23.00
N VAL A 330 -16.84 -1.65 -23.44
CA VAL A 330 -16.57 -3.03 -23.06
C VAL A 330 -15.89 -3.76 -24.22
N VAL A 331 -14.82 -4.48 -23.90
CA VAL A 331 -14.03 -5.32 -24.81
C VAL A 331 -13.99 -6.73 -24.24
N SER A 332 -14.17 -7.73 -25.08
CA SER A 332 -14.08 -9.15 -24.73
C SER A 332 -13.52 -9.93 -25.92
N THR A 333 -12.74 -10.98 -25.66
CA THR A 333 -12.20 -11.84 -26.71
C THR A 333 -13.34 -12.44 -27.55
N GLY A 334 -13.25 -12.34 -28.87
CA GLY A 334 -14.20 -12.96 -29.80
C GLY A 334 -15.59 -12.29 -29.86
N ALA A 335 -15.83 -11.20 -29.13
CA ALA A 335 -17.08 -10.43 -29.16
C ALA A 335 -16.87 -9.03 -29.75
N PRO A 336 -17.88 -8.44 -30.41
CA PRO A 336 -17.81 -7.06 -30.85
C PRO A 336 -17.69 -6.10 -29.64
N VAL A 337 -16.92 -5.03 -29.81
CA VAL A 337 -16.82 -3.96 -28.81
C VAL A 337 -18.21 -3.37 -28.54
N THR A 338 -18.59 -3.31 -27.27
CA THR A 338 -19.87 -2.72 -26.84
C THR A 338 -19.61 -1.31 -26.30
N VAL A 339 -20.33 -0.33 -26.84
CA VAL A 339 -20.18 1.07 -26.43
C VAL A 339 -21.16 1.36 -25.29
N VAL A 340 -20.61 1.65 -24.11
CA VAL A 340 -21.39 2.02 -22.93
C VAL A 340 -21.64 3.52 -22.92
N VAL A 341 -20.66 4.38 -23.23
CA VAL A 341 -20.88 5.83 -23.42
C VAL A 341 -19.97 6.36 -24.53
N GLY A 342 -20.47 7.31 -25.32
CA GLY A 342 -19.74 7.97 -26.41
C GLY A 342 -20.33 7.69 -27.81
N GLY A 343 -20.29 8.69 -28.70
CA GLY A 343 -20.78 8.58 -30.09
C GLY A 343 -19.85 7.79 -31.02
N ALA A 344 -20.05 7.89 -32.34
CA ALA A 344 -19.42 7.10 -33.42
C ALA A 344 -17.85 7.05 -33.48
N GLN A 345 -17.12 7.60 -32.51
CA GLN A 345 -15.68 7.38 -32.34
C GLN A 345 -15.32 5.97 -31.83
N ALA A 346 -16.31 5.18 -31.40
CA ALA A 346 -16.15 3.78 -30.99
C ALA A 346 -15.44 2.87 -32.00
N ALA A 347 -15.59 3.13 -33.30
CA ALA A 347 -14.95 2.35 -34.38
C ALA A 347 -13.42 2.55 -34.48
N ARG A 348 -12.82 3.41 -33.65
CA ARG A 348 -11.36 3.60 -33.60
C ARG A 348 -10.65 2.76 -32.53
N ILE A 349 -11.39 2.02 -31.70
CA ILE A 349 -10.83 1.26 -30.58
C ILE A 349 -10.20 -0.04 -31.04
N ASP A 350 -10.71 -0.66 -32.11
CA ASP A 350 -10.06 -1.81 -32.77
C ASP A 350 -8.61 -1.51 -33.20
N ALA A 351 -8.25 -0.24 -33.39
CA ALA A 351 -6.89 0.20 -33.70
C ALA A 351 -6.04 0.55 -32.46
N TRP A 352 -6.66 0.72 -31.28
CA TRP A 352 -5.97 1.11 -30.04
C TRP A 352 -5.67 -0.11 -29.14
N THR A 353 -6.43 -1.19 -29.29
CA THR A 353 -6.28 -2.46 -28.53
C THR A 353 -5.15 -3.37 -29.05
N LEU A 354 -4.54 -3.05 -30.19
CA LEU A 354 -3.45 -3.83 -30.80
C LEU A 354 -2.03 -3.37 -30.42
N ASP A 355 -1.90 -2.31 -29.62
CA ASP A 355 -0.61 -1.82 -29.10
C ASP A 355 -0.40 -2.23 -27.63
N THR A 356 -0.62 -3.53 -27.36
CA THR A 356 -0.32 -4.18 -26.07
C THR A 356 0.99 -4.99 -26.15
N ARG A 357 1.86 -4.67 -27.11
CA ARG A 357 3.26 -5.16 -27.14
C ARG A 357 4.20 -4.02 -26.72
N ALA A 358 4.24 -3.75 -25.43
CA ALA A 358 5.39 -3.14 -24.77
C ALA A 358 5.49 -3.73 -23.37
#